data_AF-A0A7W8T0H6-F1
#
_entry.id   AF-A0A7W8T0H6-F1
#
_cell.length_a   1.000
_cell.length_b   1.000
_cell.length_c   1.000
_cell.angle_alpha   90.00
_cell.angle_beta   90.00
_cell.angle_gamma   90.00
#
_symmetry.space_group_name_H-M   'P 1'
#
loop_
_entity.id
_entity.type
_entity.pdbx_description
1 polymer ?
#
loop_
_entity_poly.entity_id
_entity_poly.type
_entity_poly.pdbx_seq_one_letter_code
_entity_poly.pdbx_strand_id
1 'polypeptide(L)'
;MTQPSYQPIGIARANTGTIGNDVYWDTDTTTATVGVVYGTPIPAANGLTTAQMSTPASFVGDDFSPTGVWAMPAGATHPVLRWQLAQ
;
A
#
# COMPACT_ATOMS: atom_id res chain seq x y z
N MET A 1 7.28 23.22 -23.41
CA MET A 1 6.36 22.08 -23.54
C MET A 1 5.80 21.78 -22.15
N THR A 2 4.50 21.93 -21.95
CA THR A 2 3.81 21.52 -20.72
C THR A 2 3.54 20.03 -20.82
N GLN A 3 4.15 19.24 -19.94
CA GLN A 3 3.84 17.82 -19.81
C GLN A 3 2.35 17.70 -19.44
N PRO A 4 1.55 16.86 -20.12
CA PRO A 4 0.17 16.64 -19.70
C PRO A 4 0.17 16.14 -18.25
N SER A 5 -0.71 16.69 -17.41
CA SER A 5 -0.87 16.22 -16.04
C SER A 5 -1.36 14.78 -16.08
N TYR A 6 -0.48 13.84 -15.77
CA TYR A 6 -0.90 12.48 -15.50
C TYR A 6 -1.70 12.49 -14.21
N GLN A 7 -2.89 11.89 -14.22
CA GLN A 7 -3.64 11.63 -13.00
C GLN A 7 -2.75 10.85 -12.02
N PRO A 8 -2.84 11.07 -10.71
CA PRO A 8 -2.05 10.32 -9.75
C PRO A 8 -2.32 8.81 -9.85
N ILE A 9 -1.27 8.00 -9.69
CA ILE A 9 -1.30 6.55 -9.87
C ILE A 9 -0.94 5.90 -8.54
N GLY A 10 -1.82 5.05 -7.99
CA GLY A 10 -1.57 4.38 -6.72
C GLY A 10 -0.51 3.27 -6.82
N ILE A 11 -0.66 2.37 -7.80
CA ILE A 11 0.24 1.21 -7.99
C ILE A 11 0.75 1.14 -9.43
N ALA A 12 -0.14 1.08 -10.42
CA ALA A 12 0.26 0.85 -11.80
C ALA A 12 -0.56 1.65 -12.81
N ARG A 13 0.10 2.15 -13.86
CA ARG A 13 -0.60 2.79 -14.98
C ARG A 13 -1.42 1.77 -15.76
N ALA A 14 -0.84 0.62 -16.08
CA ALA A 14 -1.51 -0.45 -16.82
C ALA A 14 -1.15 -1.80 -16.19
N ASN A 15 -2.15 -2.65 -16.01
CA ASN A 15 -1.99 -4.02 -15.53
C ASN A 15 -2.70 -4.99 -16.47
N THR A 16 -1.93 -5.81 -17.19
CA THR A 16 -2.46 -6.89 -18.04
C THR A 16 -2.41 -8.27 -17.35
N GLY A 17 -1.94 -8.32 -16.10
CA GLY A 17 -1.85 -9.53 -15.28
C GLY A 17 -2.62 -9.39 -13.96
N THR A 18 -2.08 -9.99 -12.91
CA THR A 18 -2.64 -9.99 -11.56
C THR A 18 -1.69 -9.28 -10.61
N ILE A 19 -2.21 -8.31 -9.86
CA ILE A 19 -1.55 -7.72 -8.70
C ILE A 19 -2.16 -8.41 -7.47
N GLY A 20 -1.31 -8.79 -6.50
CA GLY A 20 -1.76 -9.43 -5.26
C GLY A 20 -2.68 -8.51 -4.45
N ASN A 21 -3.61 -9.11 -3.71
CA ASN A 21 -4.53 -8.37 -2.83
C ASN A 21 -3.84 -7.82 -1.57
N ASP A 22 -2.57 -8.15 -1.36
CA ASP A 22 -1.66 -7.69 -0.32
C ASP A 22 -0.82 -6.46 -0.76
N VAL A 23 -1.14 -5.86 -1.91
CA VAL A 23 -0.51 -4.63 -2.37
C VAL A 23 -1.37 -3.43 -1.99
N TYR A 24 -0.78 -2.46 -1.30
CA TYR A 24 -1.46 -1.27 -0.80
C TYR A 24 -0.76 0.01 -1.30
N TRP A 25 -1.50 1.11 -1.38
CA TRP A 25 -0.93 2.45 -1.63
C TRP A 25 -1.50 3.47 -0.68
N ASP A 26 -0.72 4.50 -0.37
CA ASP A 26 -1.15 5.58 0.52
C ASP A 26 -1.90 6.64 -0.31
N THR A 27 -3.19 6.81 -0.05
CA THR A 27 -4.06 7.72 -0.81
C THR A 27 -3.80 9.18 -0.51
N ASP A 28 -3.32 9.51 0.69
CA ASP A 28 -3.14 10.89 1.14
C ASP A 28 -1.85 11.49 0.56
N THR A 29 -0.81 10.66 0.44
CA THR A 29 0.49 11.03 -0.15
C THR A 29 0.45 11.00 -1.67
N THR A 30 -0.14 9.96 -2.27
CA THR A 30 -0.21 9.84 -3.73
C THR A 30 -1.32 10.69 -4.32
N THR A 31 -2.38 11.00 -3.55
CA THR A 31 -3.64 11.59 -4.03
C THR A 31 -4.38 10.73 -5.06
N ALA A 32 -3.97 9.47 -5.23
CA ALA A 32 -4.57 8.55 -6.19
C ALA A 32 -5.85 7.92 -5.64
N THR A 33 -6.94 8.04 -6.41
CA THR A 33 -8.24 7.44 -6.09
C THR A 33 -8.38 5.99 -6.58
N VAL A 34 -7.44 5.52 -7.40
CA VAL A 34 -7.40 4.15 -7.94
C VAL A 34 -5.97 3.59 -7.91
N GLY A 35 -5.85 2.29 -7.63
CA GLY A 35 -4.56 1.59 -7.67
C GLY A 35 -4.06 1.32 -9.09
N VAL A 36 -4.97 1.02 -10.02
CA VAL A 36 -4.65 0.72 -11.43
C VAL A 36 -5.51 1.58 -12.35
N VAL A 37 -4.89 2.25 -13.34
CA VAL A 37 -5.62 3.12 -14.29
C VAL A 37 -6.21 2.33 -15.47
N TYR A 38 -5.46 1.37 -16.03
CA TYR A 38 -5.89 0.58 -17.20
C TYR A 38 -5.71 -0.93 -16.96
N GLY A 39 -6.67 -1.73 -17.42
CA GLY A 39 -6.61 -3.20 -17.36
C GLY A 39 -7.22 -3.77 -16.07
N THR A 40 -6.63 -4.82 -15.52
CA THR A 40 -7.17 -5.54 -14.35
C THR A 40 -7.00 -4.67 -13.09
N PRO A 41 -8.10 -4.27 -12.43
CA PRO A 41 -8.03 -3.41 -11.25
C PRO A 41 -7.63 -4.19 -9.99
N ILE A 42 -7.20 -3.46 -8.97
CA ILE A 42 -7.18 -3.89 -7.57
C ILE A 42 -8.36 -3.24 -6.83
N PRO A 43 -8.93 -3.85 -5.78
CA PRO A 43 -10.01 -3.22 -5.01
C PRO A 43 -9.62 -1.84 -4.47
N ALA A 44 -10.59 -0.91 -4.44
CA ALA A 44 -10.37 0.41 -3.85
C ALA A 44 -10.00 0.35 -2.35
N ALA A 45 -10.40 -0.71 -1.65
CA ALA A 45 -10.06 -0.96 -0.25
C ALA A 45 -8.55 -1.16 0.00
N ASN A 46 -7.75 -1.41 -1.05
CA ASN A 46 -6.30 -1.48 -0.97
C ASN A 46 -5.64 -0.08 -0.93
N GLY A 47 -6.40 0.98 -1.22
CA GLY A 47 -5.98 2.35 -0.97
C GLY A 47 -6.19 2.68 0.51
N LEU A 48 -5.09 2.86 1.23
CA LEU A 48 -5.11 3.18 2.65
C LEU A 48 -4.78 4.66 2.85
N THR A 49 -5.46 5.31 3.78
CA THR A 49 -5.03 6.63 4.29
C THR A 49 -3.70 6.50 5.04
N THR A 50 -3.00 7.61 5.28
CA THR A 50 -1.75 7.58 6.08
C THR A 50 -1.99 7.04 7.50
N ALA A 51 -3.16 7.31 8.08
CA ALA A 51 -3.55 6.75 9.36
C ALA A 51 -3.74 5.21 9.30
N GLN A 52 -4.34 4.71 8.22
CA GLN A 52 -4.50 3.27 8.01
C GLN A 52 -3.18 2.57 7.69
N MET A 53 -2.25 3.22 6.98
CA MET A 53 -0.89 2.72 6.77
C MET A 53 -0.12 2.50 8.08
N SER A 54 -0.48 3.26 9.12
CA SER A 54 0.06 3.13 10.48
C SER A 54 -0.77 2.22 11.38
N THR A 55 -1.71 1.44 10.81
CA THR A 55 -2.60 0.53 11.55
C THR A 55 -2.41 -0.90 11.05
N PRO A 56 -1.86 -1.83 11.87
CA PRO A 56 -1.58 -3.20 11.44
C PRO A 56 -2.79 -3.94 10.85
N ALA A 57 -3.98 -3.73 11.41
CA ALA A 57 -5.20 -4.39 10.96
C ALA A 57 -5.67 -3.99 9.54
N SER A 58 -5.08 -2.94 8.94
CA SER A 58 -5.37 -2.52 7.56
C SER A 58 -4.75 -3.47 6.51
N PHE A 59 -3.73 -4.25 6.90
CA PHE A 59 -2.99 -5.14 6.02
C PHE A 59 -3.51 -6.57 6.18
N VAL A 60 -4.49 -6.95 5.36
CA VAL A 60 -5.32 -8.17 5.54
C VAL A 60 -4.56 -9.49 5.31
N GLY A 61 -3.31 -9.44 4.82
CA GLY A 61 -2.45 -10.62 4.64
C GLY A 61 -1.26 -10.70 5.60
N ASP A 62 -1.02 -9.67 6.39
CA ASP A 62 0.22 -9.53 7.16
C ASP A 62 0.04 -10.01 8.60
N ASP A 63 0.88 -10.95 9.02
CA ASP A 63 0.91 -11.42 10.40
C ASP A 63 1.79 -10.50 11.28
N PHE A 64 1.13 -9.72 12.14
CA PHE A 64 1.76 -8.87 13.15
C PHE A 64 1.79 -9.50 14.56
N SER A 65 1.35 -10.75 14.72
CA SER A 65 1.41 -11.46 16.00
C SER A 65 2.86 -11.60 16.50
N PRO A 66 3.12 -11.93 17.78
CA PRO A 66 4.48 -12.09 18.30
C PRO A 66 5.38 -13.12 17.58
N THR A 67 4.82 -13.95 16.70
CA THR A 67 5.56 -14.90 15.84
C THR A 67 5.57 -14.54 14.35
N GLY A 68 4.81 -13.52 13.94
CA GLY A 68 4.70 -13.08 12.55
C GLY A 68 5.95 -12.43 11.95
N VAL A 69 5.96 -12.32 10.62
CA VAL A 69 7.07 -11.75 9.83
C VAL A 69 7.09 -10.23 9.91
N TRP A 70 5.92 -9.61 10.01
CA TRP A 70 5.77 -8.17 9.98
C TRP A 70 5.74 -7.58 11.39
N ALA A 71 6.22 -6.36 11.51
CA ALA A 71 6.14 -5.58 12.72
C ALA A 71 5.77 -4.14 12.36
N MET A 72 5.17 -3.45 13.33
CA MET A 72 4.90 -2.02 13.25
C MET A 72 5.20 -1.41 14.62
N PRO A 73 6.45 -0.97 14.86
CA PRO A 73 6.81 -0.37 16.14
C PRO A 73 6.06 0.95 16.35
N ALA A 74 5.99 1.41 17.61
CA ALA A 74 5.32 2.66 17.94
C ALA A 74 5.92 3.83 17.14
N GLY A 75 5.06 4.58 16.44
CA GLY A 75 5.46 5.71 15.59
C GLY A 75 5.86 5.33 14.16
N ALA A 76 5.87 4.05 13.79
CA ALA A 76 6.05 3.64 12.40
C ALA A 76 4.86 4.06 11.53
N THR A 77 5.15 4.50 10.31
CA THR A 77 4.15 4.92 9.31
C THR A 77 3.82 3.84 8.29
N HIS A 78 4.53 2.71 8.34
CA HIS A 78 4.36 1.56 7.46
C HIS A 78 4.92 0.29 8.14
N PRO A 79 4.48 -0.91 7.72
CA PRO A 79 5.05 -2.16 8.19
C PRO A 79 6.53 -2.29 7.86
N VAL A 80 7.28 -2.92 8.75
CA VAL A 80 8.67 -3.31 8.54
C VAL A 80 8.83 -4.81 8.78
N LEU A 81 9.89 -5.39 8.24
CA LEU A 81 10.21 -6.78 8.54
C LEU A 81 10.73 -6.87 9.98
N ARG A 82 10.22 -7.83 10.75
CA ARG A 82 10.54 -7.95 12.18
C ARG A 82 12.04 -8.07 12.45
N TRP A 83 12.78 -8.74 11.58
CA TRP A 83 14.24 -8.89 11.74
C TRP A 83 14.98 -7.56 11.66
N GLN A 84 14.41 -6.52 11.02
CA GLN A 84 15.02 -5.18 10.94
C GLN A 84 15.04 -4.48 12.31
N LEU A 85 14.20 -4.90 13.26
CA LEU A 85 14.15 -4.30 14.62
C LEU A 85 15.25 -4.82 15.55
N ALA A 86 15.92 -5.90 15.17
CA ALA A 86 17.00 -6.51 15.96
C ALA A 86 18.40 -6.15 15.44
N GLN A 87 18.49 -5.21 14.50
CA GLN A 87 19.75 -4.71 13.92
C GLN A 87 20.30 -3.51 14.69
#